data_AF-A0A950DYT6-F1
#
_entry.id   AF-A0A950DYT6-F1
#
_cell.length_a   1.000
_cell.length_b   1.000
_cell.length_c   1.000
_cell.angle_alpha   90.00
_cell.angle_beta   90.00
_cell.angle_gamma   90.00
#
_symmetry.space_group_name_H-M   'P 1'
#
loop_
_entity.id
_entity.type
_entity.pdbx_description
1 polymer ?
#
loop_
_entity_poly.entity_id
_entity_poly.type
_entity_poly.pdbx_seq_one_letter_code
_entity_poly.pdbx_strand_id
1 'polypeptide(L)'
;YDPKDLPESLTSYVRDRGGYDYLHHCEVGSSNADFVTDEVVDRFCILGNAEQHRRKLERLRRAGVTQFNIYLMCGEEEQTLDQYRREIIPHFRKTAAGA
;
A
#
# COMPACT_ATOMS: atom_id res chain seq x y z
N TYR A 1 -15.38 -17.17 -10.07
CA TYR A 1 -15.89 -17.05 -8.69
C TYR A 1 -17.21 -16.33 -8.76
N ASP A 2 -18.20 -16.68 -7.94
CA ASP A 2 -19.39 -15.84 -7.82
C ASP A 2 -18.99 -14.60 -6.99
N PRO A 3 -19.20 -13.37 -7.47
CA PRO A 3 -18.92 -12.16 -6.69
C PRO A 3 -19.58 -12.16 -5.31
N LYS A 4 -20.70 -12.87 -5.13
CA LYS A 4 -21.39 -13.03 -3.84
C LYS A 4 -20.59 -13.82 -2.81
N ASP A 5 -19.63 -14.63 -3.24
CA ASP A 5 -18.77 -15.42 -2.37
C ASP A 5 -17.55 -14.61 -1.86
N LEU A 6 -17.38 -13.38 -2.34
CA LEU A 6 -16.29 -12.50 -1.94
C LEU A 6 -16.80 -11.43 -0.95
N PRO A 7 -15.98 -11.03 0.05
CA PRO A 7 -16.27 -9.86 0.85
C PRO A 7 -16.52 -8.64 -0.04
N GLU A 8 -17.55 -7.86 0.29
CA GLU A 8 -17.95 -6.67 -0.47
C GLU A 8 -16.76 -5.72 -0.71
N SER A 9 -15.91 -5.56 0.30
CA SER A 9 -14.69 -4.76 0.23
C SER A 9 -13.69 -5.15 -0.86
N LEU A 10 -13.74 -6.37 -1.38
CA LEU A 10 -12.88 -6.80 -2.48
C LEU A 10 -13.48 -6.51 -3.86
N THR A 11 -14.77 -6.19 -3.94
CA THR A 11 -15.49 -6.07 -5.21
C THR A 11 -16.13 -4.70 -5.41
N SER A 12 -16.38 -3.94 -4.34
CA SER A 12 -17.04 -2.63 -4.40
C SER A 12 -16.27 -1.62 -5.24
N TYR A 13 -14.95 -1.55 -5.08
CA TYR A 13 -14.11 -0.53 -5.73
C TYR A 13 -13.85 -0.76 -7.23
N VAL A 14 -14.09 -1.98 -7.74
CA VAL A 14 -13.91 -2.29 -9.18
C VAL A 14 -15.21 -2.22 -9.97
N ARG A 15 -16.36 -2.13 -9.29
CA ARG A 15 -17.69 -2.23 -9.92
C ARG A 15 -17.96 -1.08 -10.88
N ASP A 16 -17.53 0.12 -10.49
CA ASP A 16 -17.73 1.36 -11.26
C ASP A 16 -16.45 1.76 -12.02
N ARG A 17 -15.46 0.88 -12.09
CA ARG A 17 -14.21 1.14 -12.81
C ARG A 17 -14.49 1.18 -14.31
N GLY A 18 -14.25 2.34 -14.92
CA GLY A 18 -14.27 2.51 -16.37
C GLY A 18 -13.07 1.86 -17.08
N GLY A 19 -12.77 2.34 -18.29
CA GLY A 19 -11.56 1.94 -19.01
C GLY A 19 -10.28 2.35 -18.27
N TYR A 20 -9.17 1.72 -18.63
CA TYR A 20 -7.84 2.09 -18.15
C TYR A 20 -6.96 2.38 -19.36
N ASP A 21 -6.53 3.63 -19.51
CA ASP A 21 -5.63 4.03 -20.60
C ASP A 21 -4.18 3.92 -20.14
N TYR A 22 -3.45 2.96 -20.71
CA TYR A 22 -2.05 2.73 -20.40
C TYR A 22 -1.12 3.87 -20.87
N LEU A 23 -1.56 4.75 -21.78
CA LEU A 23 -0.79 5.94 -22.14
C LEU A 23 -0.64 6.90 -20.96
N HIS A 24 -1.62 6.89 -20.04
CA HIS A 24 -1.66 7.69 -18.82
C HIS A 24 -1.27 6.88 -17.57
N HIS A 25 -0.49 5.80 -17.73
CA HIS A 25 -0.03 4.97 -16.62
C HIS A 25 0.95 5.75 -15.73
N CYS A 26 0.78 5.66 -14.40
CA CYS A 26 1.59 6.38 -13.40
C CYS A 26 1.60 7.91 -13.51
N GLU A 27 0.67 8.50 -14.28
CA GLU A 27 0.54 9.95 -14.37
C GLU A 27 -0.23 10.51 -13.17
N VAL A 28 0.40 11.45 -12.46
CA VAL A 28 -0.21 12.14 -11.32
C VAL A 28 -1.38 12.99 -11.80
N GLY A 29 -2.56 12.78 -11.21
CA GLY A 29 -3.79 13.50 -11.60
C GLY A 29 -4.50 12.90 -12.82
N SER A 30 -4.08 11.72 -13.30
CA SER A 30 -4.79 10.99 -14.35
C SER A 30 -6.19 10.57 -13.89
N SER A 31 -7.16 10.63 -14.81
CA SER A 31 -8.51 10.09 -14.61
C SER A 31 -8.54 8.58 -14.38
N ASN A 32 -7.44 7.88 -14.71
CA ASN A 32 -7.22 6.48 -14.34
C ASN A 32 -7.31 6.24 -12.82
N ALA A 33 -7.17 7.27 -11.98
CA ALA A 33 -7.25 7.17 -10.53
C ALA A 33 -8.59 7.63 -9.94
N ASP A 34 -9.52 8.18 -10.73
CA ASP A 34 -10.74 8.85 -10.22
C ASP A 34 -11.67 7.91 -9.44
N PHE A 35 -11.64 6.62 -9.74
CA PHE A 35 -12.44 5.60 -9.03
C PHE A 35 -11.78 5.11 -7.72
N VAL A 36 -10.54 5.51 -7.45
CA VAL A 36 -9.77 5.07 -6.28
C VAL A 36 -10.09 5.97 -5.10
N THR A 37 -10.93 5.48 -4.18
CA THR A 37 -11.32 6.22 -2.97
C THR A 37 -10.26 6.17 -1.87
N ASP A 38 -10.32 7.10 -0.91
CA ASP A 38 -9.45 7.10 0.27
C ASP A 38 -9.50 5.77 1.05
N GLU A 39 -10.65 5.10 1.10
CA GLU A 39 -10.78 3.79 1.74
C GLU A 39 -9.96 2.72 1.01
N VAL A 40 -10.01 2.71 -0.33
CA VAL A 40 -9.20 1.80 -1.15
C VAL A 40 -7.73 2.07 -0.92
N VAL A 41 -7.33 3.34 -0.89
CA VAL A 41 -5.96 3.75 -0.61
C VAL A 41 -5.53 3.30 0.79
N ASP A 42 -6.29 3.59 1.84
CA ASP A 42 -5.93 3.20 3.22
C ASP A 42 -5.86 1.67 3.38
N ARG A 43 -6.64 0.91 2.60
CA ARG A 43 -6.62 -0.54 2.67
C ARG A 43 -5.38 -1.12 1.99
N PHE A 44 -5.12 -0.71 0.74
CA PHE A 44 -4.13 -1.35 -0.13
C PHE A 44 -2.77 -0.67 -0.19
N CYS A 45 -2.64 0.58 0.27
CA CYS A 45 -1.37 1.33 0.25
C CYS A 45 -0.81 1.54 1.66
N ILE A 46 0.50 1.72 1.80
CA ILE A 46 1.11 2.21 3.04
C ILE A 46 1.57 3.63 2.79
N LEU A 47 0.96 4.59 3.47
CA LEU A 47 1.18 6.02 3.27
C LEU A 47 1.37 6.75 4.61
N GLY A 48 1.90 7.97 4.50
CA GLY A 48 2.10 8.88 5.61
C GLY A 48 3.53 8.88 6.13
N ASN A 49 3.69 9.25 7.40
CA ASN A 49 5.00 9.31 8.05
C ASN A 49 5.49 7.94 8.54
N ALA A 50 6.73 7.88 9.00
CA ALA A 50 7.36 6.64 9.45
C ALA A 50 6.60 5.93 10.59
N GLU A 51 5.95 6.66 11.49
CA GLU A 51 5.14 6.07 12.57
C GLU A 51 3.89 5.36 12.03
N GLN A 52 3.18 6.00 11.09
CA GLN A 52 2.02 5.42 10.42
C GLN A 52 2.39 4.15 9.64
N HIS A 53 3.53 4.18 8.94
CA HIS A 53 4.10 3.02 8.26
C HIS A 53 4.40 1.88 9.24
N ARG A 54 5.14 2.15 10.33
CA ARG A 54 5.46 1.14 11.36
C ARG A 54 4.19 0.52 11.96
N ARG A 55 3.19 1.33 12.29
CA ARG A 55 1.92 0.85 12.87
C ARG A 55 1.20 -0.10 11.91
N LYS A 56 1.10 0.24 10.63
CA LYS A 56 0.45 -0.62 9.63
C LYS A 56 1.27 -1.89 9.37
N LEU A 57 2.59 -1.78 9.26
CA LEU A 57 3.49 -2.92 9.08
C LEU A 57 3.44 -3.89 10.28
N GLU A 58 3.37 -3.40 11.52
CA GLU A 58 3.17 -4.27 12.69
C GLU A 58 1.81 -4.98 12.68
N ARG A 59 0.75 -4.30 12.25
CA ARG A 59 -0.57 -4.93 12.07
C ARG A 59 -0.50 -6.08 11.05
N LEU A 60 0.17 -5.85 9.92
CA LEU A 60 0.38 -6.88 8.89
C LEU A 60 1.25 -8.03 9.40
N ARG A 61 2.32 -7.72 10.13
CA ARG A 61 3.19 -8.72 10.76
C ARG A 61 2.43 -9.61 11.74
N ARG A 62 1.57 -9.04 12.58
CA ARG A 62 0.70 -9.80 13.51
C ARG A 62 -0.32 -10.67 12.77
N ALA A 63 -0.72 -10.28 11.56
CA ALA A 63 -1.55 -11.09 10.68
C ALA A 63 -0.77 -12.19 9.94
N GLY A 64 0.55 -12.32 10.16
CA GLY A 64 1.39 -13.39 9.60
C GLY A 64 2.24 -12.98 8.40
N VAL A 65 2.22 -11.70 7.99
CA VAL A 65 3.10 -11.23 6.91
C VAL A 65 4.56 -11.22 7.38
N THR A 66 5.43 -11.96 6.69
CA THR A 66 6.86 -12.09 7.03
C THR A 66 7.79 -11.33 6.09
N GLN A 67 7.32 -11.01 4.88
CA GLN A 67 8.06 -10.25 3.89
C GLN A 67 7.18 -9.15 3.32
N PHE A 68 7.76 -7.97 3.14
CA PHE A 68 7.10 -6.83 2.52
C PHE A 68 7.96 -6.28 1.39
N ASN A 69 7.38 -6.19 0.20
CA ASN A 69 8.04 -5.61 -0.97
C ASN A 69 7.52 -4.19 -1.16
N ILE A 70 8.44 -3.24 -1.37
CA ILE A 70 8.07 -1.84 -1.60
C ILE A 70 7.88 -1.65 -3.11
N TYR A 71 6.70 -1.19 -3.51
CA TYR A 71 6.40 -0.82 -4.88
C TYR A 71 6.54 0.70 -5.04
N LEU A 72 7.64 1.13 -5.69
CA LEU A 72 8.00 2.52 -5.90
C LEU A 72 7.88 2.81 -7.40
N MET A 73 6.89 3.59 -7.81
CA MET A 73 6.60 3.84 -9.23
C MET A 73 6.41 5.33 -9.57
N CYS A 74 6.29 6.19 -8.57
CA CYS A 74 6.18 7.64 -8.79
C CYS A 74 6.52 8.40 -7.50
N GLY A 75 6.97 9.64 -7.66
CA GLY A 75 7.23 10.57 -6.57
C GLY A 75 8.72 10.66 -6.22
N GLU A 76 9.04 10.41 -4.95
CA GLU A 76 10.38 10.57 -4.37
C GLU A 76 10.93 9.20 -3.93
N GLU A 77 11.30 8.35 -4.89
CA GLU A 77 11.66 6.95 -4.65
C GLU A 77 12.93 6.84 -3.78
N GLU A 78 13.97 7.61 -4.10
CA GLU A 78 15.24 7.60 -3.35
C GLU A 78 15.03 8.07 -1.90
N GLN A 79 14.25 9.14 -1.71
CA GLN A 79 13.92 9.65 -0.38
C GLN A 79 13.14 8.62 0.42
N THR A 80 12.18 7.93 -0.21
CA THR A 80 11.40 6.87 0.43
C THR A 80 12.33 5.73 0.88
N LEU A 81 13.28 5.31 0.04
CA LEU A 81 14.27 4.29 0.39
C LEU A 81 15.18 4.73 1.55
N ASP A 82 15.64 5.98 1.57
CA ASP A 82 16.45 6.49 2.70
C ASP A 82 15.67 6.51 4.01
N GLN A 83 14.39 6.93 3.98
CA GLN A 83 13.52 6.87 5.15
C GLN A 83 13.31 5.43 5.64
N TYR A 84 13.09 4.47 4.74
CA TYR A 84 12.96 3.07 5.12
C TYR A 84 14.25 2.51 5.75
N ARG A 85 15.42 2.88 5.20
CA ARG A 85 16.72 2.52 5.77
C ARG A 85 16.90 3.06 7.19
N ARG A 86 16.54 4.32 7.42
CA ARG A 86 16.83 5.03 8.69
C ARG A 86 15.79 4.76 9.76
N GLU A 87 14.53 4.63 9.38
CA GLU A 87 13.41 4.65 10.31
C GLU A 87 12.61 3.36 10.34
N ILE A 88 12.38 2.70 9.20
CA ILE A 88 11.49 1.53 9.17
C ILE A 88 12.24 0.25 9.50
N ILE A 89 13.27 -0.09 8.72
CA ILE A 89 14.02 -1.35 8.86
C ILE A 89 14.62 -1.53 10.27
N PRO A 90 15.26 -0.51 10.89
CA PRO A 90 15.86 -0.69 12.22
C PRO A 90 14.84 -1.01 13.31
N HIS A 91 13.60 -0.54 13.19
CA HIS A 91 12.52 -0.83 14.14
C HIS A 91 12.22 -2.33 14.19
N PHE A 92 12.08 -2.97 13.03
CA PHE A 92 11.74 -4.39 12.93
C PHE A 92 12.94 -5.33 13.20
N ARG A 93 14.17 -4.88 12.95
CA ARG A 93 15.38 -5.65 13.29
C ARG A 93 15.61 -5.75 14.80
N LYS A 94 15.28 -4.70 15.56
CA LYS A 94 15.36 -4.73 17.03
C LYS A 94 14.37 -5.73 17.63
N THR A 95 13.16 -5.82 17.06
CA THR A 95 12.13 -6.78 17.49
C THR A 95 12.54 -8.23 17.24
N ALA A 96 13.17 -8.53 16.10
CA ALA A 96 13.61 -9.89 15.76
C ALA A 96 14.78 -10.41 16.62
N ALA A 97 15.55 -9.52 17.26
CA ALA A 97 16.67 -9.91 18.13
C ALA A 97 16.26 -10.14 19.59
N GLY A 98 15.02 -9.82 19.96
CA GLY A 98 14.46 -9.99 21.31
C GLY A 98 13.32 -11.00 21.40
N ALA A 99 13.06 -11.76 20.33
CA ALA A 99 12.11 -12.86 20.25
C ALA A 99 12.88 -14.18 20.06
#